data_AF-A0A2A6M8R2-F1
#
_entry.id   AF-A0A2A6M8R2-F1
#
_cell.length_a   1.000
_cell.length_b   1.000
_cell.length_c   1.000
_cell.angle_alpha   90.00
_cell.angle_beta   90.00
_cell.angle_gamma   90.00
#
_symmetry.space_group_name_H-M   'P 1'
#
loop_
_entity.id
_entity.type
_entity.pdbx_description
1 polymer ?
#
loop_
_entity_poly.entity_id
_entity_poly.type
_entity_poly.pdbx_seq_one_letter_code
_entity_poly.pdbx_strand_id
1 'polypeptide(L)'
;MAYATTKDDVEIFYKDWGLKDAQPIVFHHGWPLSSDDWDAQMLAITVPTLVLHGEDDQIVPIADSALKSSKLLKNGTLKTYPGFSHGMLTVNADVLNADLLAFVKA
;
A
#
# COMPACT_ATOMS: atom_id res chain seq x y z
N MET A 1 5.55 29.12 -2.26
CA MET A 1 5.17 28.00 -1.37
C MET A 1 4.15 28.56 -0.40
N ALA A 2 2.98 27.94 -0.26
CA ALA A 2 1.87 28.48 0.53
C ALA A 2 1.73 27.71 1.85
N TYR A 3 1.46 28.43 2.92
CA TYR A 3 1.23 27.89 4.25
C TYR A 3 -0.11 28.42 4.78
N ALA A 4 -0.86 27.56 5.47
CA ALA A 4 -2.04 27.94 6.24
C ALA A 4 -1.68 27.87 7.73
N THR A 5 -1.96 28.95 8.46
CA THR A 5 -1.71 29.03 9.90
C THR A 5 -2.98 28.67 10.65
N THR A 6 -2.90 27.69 11.53
CA THR A 6 -4.02 27.29 12.41
C THR A 6 -4.19 28.28 13.57
N LYS A 7 -5.27 28.13 14.35
CA LYS A 7 -5.54 29.01 15.51
C LYS A 7 -4.51 28.87 16.63
N ASP A 8 -3.79 27.76 16.66
CA ASP A 8 -2.71 27.42 17.59
C ASP A 8 -1.32 27.59 16.95
N ASP A 9 -1.21 28.45 15.94
CA ASP A 9 0.04 28.88 15.30
C ASP A 9 0.84 27.77 14.58
N VAL A 10 0.19 26.66 14.21
CA VAL A 10 0.82 25.61 13.39
C VAL A 10 0.81 26.01 11.92
N GLU A 11 1.97 25.93 11.27
CA GLU A 11 2.10 26.16 9.84
C GLU A 11 1.89 24.86 9.05
N ILE A 12 0.81 24.81 8.27
CA ILE A 12 0.50 23.69 7.37
C ILE A 12 0.87 24.10 5.95
N PHE A 13 1.88 23.44 5.38
CA PHE A 13 2.20 23.60 3.97
C PHE A 13 1.08 23.05 3.08
N TYR A 14 0.71 23.78 2.03
CA TYR A 14 -0.21 23.28 1.02
C TYR A 14 0.16 23.75 -0.40
N LYS A 15 -0.36 23.03 -1.39
CA LYS A 15 -0.36 23.43 -2.79
C LYS A 15 -1.81 23.44 -3.28
N ASP A 16 -2.27 24.58 -3.77
CA ASP A 16 -3.61 24.75 -4.33
C ASP A 16 -3.52 24.85 -5.85
N TRP A 17 -4.23 23.96 -6.54
CA TRP A 17 -4.28 23.85 -8.00
C TRP A 17 -5.71 24.04 -8.55
N GLY A 18 -6.68 24.42 -7.70
CA GLY A 18 -8.11 24.50 -8.04
C GLY A 18 -8.66 25.92 -8.17
N LEU A 19 -9.95 26.02 -8.53
CA LEU A 19 -10.71 27.27 -8.44
C LEU A 19 -11.02 27.58 -6.97
N LYS A 20 -10.88 28.85 -6.57
CA LYS A 20 -10.98 29.28 -5.15
C LYS A 20 -12.37 29.07 -4.53
N ASP A 21 -13.39 28.94 -5.36
CA ASP A 21 -14.79 28.78 -5.02
C ASP A 21 -15.31 27.35 -5.21
N ALA A 22 -14.44 26.40 -5.57
CA ALA A 22 -14.79 25.00 -5.71
C ALA A 22 -14.82 24.26 -4.36
N GLN A 23 -15.60 23.17 -4.29
CA GLN A 23 -15.59 22.25 -3.16
C GLN A 23 -14.20 21.60 -3.04
N PRO A 24 -13.50 21.72 -1.88
CA PRO A 24 -12.23 21.06 -1.70
C PRO A 24 -12.39 19.53 -1.68
N ILE A 25 -11.50 18.84 -2.38
CA ILE A 25 -11.29 17.39 -2.26
C ILE A 25 -9.95 17.21 -1.55
N VAL A 26 -9.97 16.61 -0.37
CA VAL A 26 -8.77 16.38 0.45
C VAL A 26 -8.33 14.95 0.27
N PHE A 27 -7.11 14.76 -0.24
CA PHE A 27 -6.41 13.48 -0.21
C PHE A 27 -5.41 13.51 0.94
N HIS A 28 -5.65 12.71 1.98
CA HIS A 28 -4.71 12.52 3.08
C HIS A 28 -3.94 11.23 2.83
N HIS A 29 -2.61 11.30 2.74
CA HIS A 29 -1.76 10.12 2.76
C HIS A 29 -0.62 10.34 3.77
N GLY A 30 -0.53 9.47 4.77
CA GLY A 30 0.54 9.48 5.76
C GLY A 30 1.68 8.54 5.35
N TRP A 31 2.89 8.87 5.78
CA TRP A 31 3.89 7.85 6.11
C TRP A 31 3.63 7.53 7.59
N PRO A 32 3.08 6.37 7.98
CA PRO A 32 2.92 5.11 7.25
C PRO A 32 1.47 4.87 6.82
N LEU A 33 1.24 4.61 5.55
CA LEU A 33 0.06 3.88 5.11
C LEU A 33 0.20 2.46 5.67
N SER A 34 -0.53 2.12 6.73
CA SER A 34 -0.57 0.74 7.23
C SER A 34 -1.57 -0.06 6.41
N SER A 35 -1.45 -1.39 6.40
CA SER A 35 -2.44 -2.24 5.73
C SER A 35 -3.86 -2.01 6.25
N ASP A 36 -4.00 -1.56 7.50
CA ASP A 36 -5.30 -1.37 8.16
C ASP A 36 -6.18 -0.35 7.44
N ASP A 37 -5.59 0.68 6.82
CA ASP A 37 -6.31 1.68 6.04
C ASP A 37 -6.92 1.12 4.74
N TRP A 38 -6.47 -0.08 4.32
CA TRP A 38 -6.96 -0.78 3.13
C TRP A 38 -7.94 -1.90 3.44
N ASP A 39 -8.08 -2.31 4.72
CA ASP A 39 -8.86 -3.49 5.10
C ASP A 39 -10.28 -3.46 4.52
N ALA A 40 -10.96 -2.31 4.65
CA ALA A 40 -12.33 -2.14 4.18
C ALA A 40 -12.44 -2.25 2.65
N GLN A 41 -11.46 -1.73 1.92
CA GLN A 41 -11.39 -1.79 0.47
C GLN A 41 -11.06 -3.21 0.01
N MET A 42 -10.20 -3.95 0.72
CA MET A 42 -9.84 -5.33 0.37
C MET A 42 -11.05 -6.28 0.40
N LEU A 43 -12.01 -6.05 1.31
CA LEU A 43 -13.27 -6.81 1.36
C LEU A 43 -14.14 -6.63 0.09
N ALA A 44 -13.98 -5.51 -0.62
CA ALA A 44 -14.70 -5.22 -1.85
C ALA A 44 -14.02 -5.83 -3.10
N ILE A 45 -12.78 -6.28 -3.00
CA ILE A 45 -12.05 -6.87 -4.14
C ILE A 45 -12.60 -8.28 -4.41
N THR A 46 -13.18 -8.46 -5.60
CA THR A 46 -13.78 -9.73 -6.04
C THR A 46 -12.98 -10.44 -7.11
N VAL A 47 -11.98 -9.79 -7.71
CA VAL A 47 -11.11 -10.38 -8.73
C VAL A 47 -9.96 -11.18 -8.09
N PRO A 48 -9.36 -12.16 -8.80
CA PRO A 48 -8.16 -12.83 -8.34
C PRO A 48 -7.09 -11.80 -7.95
N THR A 49 -6.46 -11.99 -6.80
CA THR A 49 -5.46 -11.05 -6.26
C THR A 49 -4.27 -11.83 -5.72
N LEU A 50 -3.06 -11.48 -6.18
CA LEU A 50 -1.82 -12.04 -5.68
C LEU A 50 -1.19 -11.10 -4.65
N VAL A 51 -0.80 -11.64 -3.51
CA VAL A 51 -0.04 -10.97 -2.46
C VAL A 51 1.34 -11.63 -2.38
N LEU A 52 2.40 -10.86 -2.54
CA LEU A 52 3.80 -11.31 -2.44
C LEU A 52 4.47 -10.60 -1.26
N HIS A 53 5.17 -11.33 -0.39
CA HIS A 53 5.84 -10.72 0.77
C HIS A 53 7.12 -11.42 1.17
N GLY A 54 8.15 -10.65 1.53
CA GLY A 54 9.42 -11.16 2.02
C GLY A 54 9.36 -11.43 3.53
N GLU A 55 9.83 -12.58 3.99
CA GLU A 55 9.74 -12.94 5.41
C GLU A 55 10.73 -12.16 6.30
N ASP A 56 11.76 -11.53 5.71
CA ASP A 56 12.71 -10.64 6.39
C ASP A 56 12.52 -9.17 5.94
N ASP A 57 11.27 -8.79 5.65
CA ASP A 57 10.91 -7.40 5.43
C ASP A 57 11.00 -6.60 6.74
N GLN A 58 12.09 -5.83 6.88
CA GLN A 58 12.34 -4.99 8.05
C GLN A 58 11.62 -3.63 8.03
N ILE A 59 10.85 -3.33 6.97
CA ILE A 59 10.10 -2.08 6.82
C ILE A 59 8.61 -2.33 7.05
N VAL A 60 8.06 -3.41 6.49
CA VAL A 60 6.65 -3.79 6.59
C VAL A 60 6.54 -5.19 7.20
N PRO A 61 6.23 -5.30 8.52
CA PRO A 61 6.07 -6.59 9.18
C PRO A 61 5.00 -7.46 8.51
N ILE A 62 5.36 -8.70 8.17
CA ILE A 62 4.48 -9.62 7.43
C ILE A 62 3.18 -9.96 8.17
N ALA A 63 3.25 -10.05 9.51
CA ALA A 63 2.12 -10.38 10.37
C ALA A 63 1.02 -9.32 10.30
N ASP A 64 1.43 -8.05 10.26
CA ASP A 64 0.57 -6.88 10.21
C ASP A 64 0.37 -6.38 8.77
N SER A 65 0.56 -7.24 7.77
CA SER A 65 0.36 -6.88 6.36
C SER A 65 -0.10 -8.08 5.54
N ALA A 66 0.80 -8.81 4.88
CA ALA A 66 0.44 -9.85 3.93
C ALA A 66 -0.39 -11.00 4.53
N LEU A 67 -0.12 -11.39 5.78
CA LEU A 67 -0.93 -12.40 6.48
C LEU A 67 -2.35 -11.90 6.82
N LYS A 68 -2.51 -10.58 6.97
CA LYS A 68 -3.81 -9.94 7.20
C LYS A 68 -4.56 -9.79 5.88
N SER A 69 -3.91 -9.22 4.87
CA SER A 69 -4.39 -9.08 3.50
C SER A 69 -4.93 -10.38 2.91
N SER A 70 -4.21 -11.50 3.10
CA SER A 70 -4.61 -12.80 2.58
C SER A 70 -5.90 -13.34 3.20
N LYS A 71 -6.26 -12.89 4.42
CA LYS A 71 -7.51 -13.24 5.11
C LYS A 71 -8.68 -12.36 4.68
N LEU A 72 -8.40 -11.12 4.26
CA LEU A 72 -9.43 -10.15 3.86
C LEU A 72 -9.84 -10.29 2.40
N LEU A 73 -8.92 -10.70 1.53
CA LEU A 73 -9.18 -10.90 0.10
C LEU A 73 -10.01 -12.18 -0.13
N LYS A 74 -11.18 -12.04 -0.74
CA LYS A 74 -12.07 -13.17 -1.07
C LYS A 74 -11.41 -14.19 -2.01
N ASN A 75 -10.65 -13.69 -2.98
CA ASN A 75 -9.93 -14.47 -4.00
C ASN A 75 -8.42 -14.18 -3.93
N GLY A 76 -7.87 -14.11 -2.73
CA GLY A 76 -6.46 -13.83 -2.48
C GLY A 76 -5.59 -15.08 -2.56
N THR A 77 -4.44 -14.98 -3.22
CA THR A 77 -3.35 -15.96 -3.12
C THR A 77 -2.16 -15.27 -2.48
N LEU A 78 -1.64 -15.83 -1.39
CA LEU A 78 -0.43 -15.35 -0.74
C LEU A 78 0.76 -16.23 -1.11
N LYS A 79 1.88 -15.61 -1.47
CA LYS A 79 3.17 -16.27 -1.59
C LYS A 79 4.22 -15.51 -0.77
N THR A 80 4.88 -16.23 0.13
CA THR A 80 5.95 -15.69 0.96
C THR A 80 7.32 -16.17 0.50
N TYR A 81 8.36 -15.40 0.81
CA TYR A 81 9.72 -15.68 0.38
C TYR A 81 10.67 -15.63 1.58
N PRO A 82 11.15 -16.79 2.07
CA PRO A 82 12.09 -16.86 3.19
C PRO A 82 13.35 -16.03 2.94
N GLY A 83 13.67 -15.15 3.89
CA GLY A 83 14.88 -14.31 3.86
C GLY A 83 14.86 -13.15 2.85
N PHE A 84 13.75 -12.91 2.15
CA PHE A 84 13.63 -11.78 1.23
C PHE A 84 13.28 -10.51 2.02
N SER A 85 13.88 -9.38 1.63
CA SER A 85 13.67 -8.07 2.26
C SER A 85 12.55 -7.27 1.59
N HIS A 86 12.27 -6.07 2.11
CA HIS A 86 11.32 -5.11 1.50
C HIS A 86 11.61 -4.85 0.01
N GLY A 87 12.90 -4.81 -0.36
CA GLY A 87 13.36 -4.51 -1.72
C GLY A 87 13.30 -5.69 -2.70
N MET A 88 12.62 -6.79 -2.36
CA MET A 88 12.64 -8.06 -3.11
C MET A 88 12.33 -7.95 -4.61
N LEU A 89 11.52 -6.98 -5.02
CA LEU A 89 11.24 -6.71 -6.44
C LEU A 89 12.47 -6.30 -7.25
N THR A 90 13.45 -5.69 -6.59
CA THR A 90 14.69 -5.26 -7.23
C THR A 90 15.79 -6.31 -7.08
N VAL A 91 15.98 -6.84 -5.87
CA VAL A 91 17.12 -7.72 -5.57
C VAL A 91 16.89 -9.17 -5.98
N ASN A 92 15.63 -9.61 -6.12
CA ASN A 92 15.25 -10.97 -6.48
C ASN A 92 14.32 -11.00 -7.70
N ALA A 93 14.50 -10.04 -8.62
CA ALA A 93 13.61 -9.79 -9.74
C ALA A 93 13.28 -11.04 -10.57
N ASP A 94 14.25 -11.90 -10.86
CA ASP A 94 14.02 -13.11 -11.67
C ASP A 94 12.96 -14.05 -11.06
N VAL A 95 13.00 -14.22 -9.73
CA VAL A 95 12.05 -15.07 -9.00
C VAL A 95 10.66 -14.45 -9.01
N LEU A 96 10.55 -13.16 -8.67
CA LEU A 96 9.26 -12.49 -8.58
C LEU A 96 8.63 -12.28 -9.95
N ASN A 97 9.42 -11.98 -10.98
CA ASN A 97 8.93 -11.81 -12.35
C ASN A 97 8.32 -13.10 -12.88
N ALA A 98 8.90 -14.26 -12.57
CA ALA A 98 8.33 -15.55 -12.96
C ALA A 98 6.96 -15.79 -12.30
N ASP A 99 6.83 -15.47 -11.02
CA ASP A 99 5.57 -15.62 -10.28
C ASP A 99 4.49 -14.65 -10.74
N LEU A 100 4.85 -13.38 -10.96
CA LEU A 100 3.95 -12.37 -11.52
C LEU A 100 3.47 -12.79 -12.91
N LEU A 101 4.35 -13.27 -13.77
CA LEU A 101 4.00 -13.73 -15.11
C LEU A 101 3.08 -14.96 -15.06
N ALA A 102 3.33 -15.89 -14.14
CA ALA A 102 2.48 -17.07 -13.97
C ALA A 102 1.06 -16.66 -13.53
N PHE A 103 0.93 -15.72 -12.60
CA PHE A 103 -0.36 -15.23 -12.14
C PHE A 103 -1.15 -14.49 -13.23
N VAL A 104 -0.50 -13.63 -14.01
CA VAL A 104 -1.18 -12.87 -15.09
C VAL A 104 -1.67 -13.77 -16.23
N LYS A 105 -1.04 -14.93 -16.44
CA LYS A 105 -1.42 -15.89 -17.49
C LYS A 105 -2.48 -16.90 -17.06
N ALA A 106 -2.86 -16.92 -15.78
CA ALA A 106 -3.78 -17.89 -15.20
C ALA A 106 -5.25 -17.61 -15.54
#